data_AF-A0A5E8B369-F1
#
_entry.id   AF-A0A5E8B369-F1
#
_cell.length_a   1.000
_cell.length_b   1.000
_cell.length_c   1.000
_cell.angle_alpha   90.00
_cell.angle_beta   90.00
_cell.angle_gamma   90.00
#
_symmetry.space_group_name_H-M   'P 1'
#
loop_
_entity.id
_entity.type
_entity.pdbx_description
1 polymer ?
#
loop_
_entity_poly.entity_id
_entity_poly.type
_entity_poly.pdbx_seq_one_letter_code
_entity_poly.pdbx_strand_id
1 'polypeptide(L)' 'MSSIVVNPQSEEEFQFISELLKKLGVDSTVLSDEDAEDLGLSILMKDVDRSDFASEDELMAKLKG' A
#
# COMPACT_ATOMS: atom_id res chain seq x y z
N MET A 1 -9.26 4.77 14.15
CA MET A 1 -7.83 4.87 14.49
C MET A 1 -7.06 5.17 13.21
N SER A 2 -5.97 5.93 13.30
CA SER A 2 -5.12 6.24 12.15
C SER A 2 -3.91 5.32 12.17
N SER A 3 -3.51 4.80 11.01
CA SER A 3 -2.35 3.92 10.86
C SER A 3 -1.18 4.69 10.25
N ILE A 4 0.04 4.23 10.52
CA ILE A 4 1.28 4.76 9.93
C ILE A 4 1.98 3.61 9.22
N VAL A 5 2.42 3.87 7.98
CA VAL A 5 3.28 2.98 7.21
C VAL A 5 4.67 3.59 7.16
N VAL A 6 5.69 2.81 7.49
CA VAL A 6 7.09 3.24 7.47
C VAL A 6 7.82 2.34 6.48
N ASN A 7 8.43 2.94 5.46
CA ASN A 7 9.22 2.22 4.46
C ASN A 7 10.70 2.65 4.56
N PRO A 8 11.58 1.85 5.19
CA PRO A 8 13.00 2.17 5.34
C PRO A 8 13.73 2.19 3.99
N GLN A 9 14.73 3.06 3.85
CA GLN A 9 15.53 3.17 2.63
C GLN A 9 16.68 2.16 2.56
N SER A 10 17.00 1.51 3.68
CA SER A 10 18.06 0.50 3.77
C SER A 10 17.74 -0.54 4.84
N GLU A 11 18.46 -1.67 4.78
CA GLU A 11 18.41 -2.70 5.81
C GLU A 11 18.85 -2.16 7.18
N GLU A 12 19.86 -1.29 7.21
CA GLU A 12 20.35 -0.66 8.45
C GLU A 12 19.26 0.20 9.12
N GLU A 13 18.52 0.97 8.32
CA GLU A 13 17.40 1.77 8.81
C GLU A 13 16.25 0.89 9.29
N PHE A 14 15.94 -0.19 8.56
CA PHE A 14 14.92 -1.16 8.97
C PHE A 14 15.22 -1.77 10.34
N GLN A 15 16.47 -2.21 10.57
CA GLN A 15 16.88 -2.77 11.86
C GLN A 15 16.80 -1.72 12.97
N PHE A 16 17.30 -0.51 12.73
CA PHE A 16 17.25 0.59 13.70
C PHE A 16 15.82 0.93 14.14
N ILE A 17 14.90 1.09 13.17
CA ILE A 17 13.50 1.43 13.45
C ILE A 17 12.81 0.29 14.20
N SER A 18 13.03 -0.96 13.78
CA SER A 18 12.45 -2.14 14.44
C SER A 18 12.87 -2.24 15.91
N GLU A 19 14.15 -2.02 16.21
CA GLU A 19 14.65 -2.02 17.59
C GLU A 19 14.10 -0.83 18.40
N LEU A 20 13.97 0.34 17.79
CA LEU A 20 13.43 1.53 18.44
C LEU A 20 11.97 1.31 18.84
N LEU A 21 11.11 0.85 17.93
CA LEU A 21 9.69 0.59 18.20
C LEU A 21 9.52 -0.43 19.31
N LYS A 22 10.32 -1.50 19.29
CA LYS A 22 10.35 -2.51 20.36
C LYS A 22 10.75 -1.92 21.72
N LYS A 23 11.76 -1.04 21.77
CA LYS A 23 12.19 -0.37 23.03
C LYS A 23 11.13 0.59 23.57
N LEU A 24 10.35 1.20 22.69
CA LEU A 24 9.24 2.09 23.05
C LEU A 24 7.98 1.33 23.47
N GLY A 25 7.95 0.00 23.33
CA GLY A 25 6.77 -0.82 23.59
C GLY A 25 5.65 -0.57 22.58
N VAL A 26 6.00 -0.13 21.36
CA VAL A 26 5.07 0.04 20.26
C VAL A 26 5.02 -1.26 19.48
N ASP A 27 3.85 -1.86 19.35
CA ASP A 27 3.65 -3.02 18.51
C ASP A 27 3.83 -2.65 17.04
N SER A 28 4.68 -3.40 16.36
CA SER A 28 4.98 -3.22 14.94
C SER A 28 4.94 -4.56 14.22
N THR A 29 4.43 -4.57 12.99
CA THR A 29 4.37 -5.74 12.13
C THR A 29 5.15 -5.47 10.85
N VAL A 30 5.99 -6.42 10.45
CA VAL A 30 6.67 -6.38 9.17
C VAL A 30 5.71 -6.94 8.12
N LEU A 31 5.44 -6.15 7.08
CA LEU A 31 4.57 -6.53 5.98
C LEU A 31 5.38 -7.32 4.94
N SER A 32 4.75 -8.32 4.32
CA SER A 32 5.28 -8.91 3.10
C SER A 32 5.10 -7.97 1.90
N ASP A 33 5.73 -8.29 0.77
CA ASP A 33 5.54 -7.53 -0.47
C ASP A 33 4.07 -7.55 -0.92
N GLU A 34 3.38 -8.69 -0.76
CA GLU A 34 1.96 -8.85 -1.09
C GLU A 34 1.08 -7.98 -0.17
N ASP A 35 1.34 -7.98 1.14
CA ASP A 35 0.62 -7.12 2.10
C ASP A 35 0.82 -5.62 1.77
N ALA A 36 2.03 -5.25 1.33
CA ALA A 36 2.34 -3.87 0.96
C ALA A 36 1.64 -3.45 -0.34
N GLU A 37 1.56 -4.34 -1.33
CA GLU A 37 0.82 -4.13 -2.57
C GLU A 37 -0.67 -3.93 -2.29
N ASP A 38 -1.27 -4.82 -1.50
CA ASP A 38 -2.69 -4.76 -1.12
C ASP A 38 -3.03 -3.46 -0.37
N LEU A 39 -2.13 -3.01 0.51
CA LEU A 39 -2.28 -1.74 1.21
C LEU A 39 -2.21 -0.56 0.24
N GLY A 40 -1.27 -0.58 -0.70
CA GLY A 40 -1.14 0.42 -1.77
C GLY A 40 -2.40 0.50 -2.63
N LEU A 41 -2.92 -0.65 -3.07
CA LEU A 41 -4.17 -0.74 -3.82
C LEU A 41 -5.35 -0.18 -3.02
N SER A 42 -5.46 -0.55 -1.74
CA SER A 42 -6.53 -0.06 -0.86
C SER A 42 -6.52 1.47 -0.72
N ILE A 43 -5.34 2.09 -0.67
CA ILE A 43 -5.18 3.54 -0.66
C ILE A 43 -5.66 4.14 -1.99
N LEU A 44 -5.22 3.59 -3.13
CA LEU A 44 -5.64 4.08 -4.45
C LEU A 44 -7.15 3.96 -4.65
N MET A 45 -7.76 2.86 -4.19
CA MET A 45 -9.21 2.63 -4.29
C MET A 45 -10.05 3.53 -3.39
N LYS A 46 -9.44 4.17 -2.39
CA LYS A 46 -10.13 5.15 -1.54
C LYS A 46 -10.37 6.46 -2.28
N ASP A 47 -9.44 6.84 -3.15
CA ASP A 47 -9.45 8.11 -3.87
C ASP A 47 -10.07 8.00 -5.27
N VAL A 48 -10.45 6.79 -5.70
CA VAL A 48 -11.03 6.55 -7.03
C VAL A 48 -12.48 7.04 -7.13
N ASP A 49 -12.84 7.64 -8.26
CA ASP A 49 -14.22 7.95 -8.60
C ASP A 49 -14.97 6.65 -8.95
N ARG A 50 -15.90 6.24 -8.09
CA ARG A 50 -16.71 5.02 -8.27
C ARG A 50 -17.89 5.20 -9.22
N SER A 51 -18.09 6.41 -9.75
CA SER A 51 -19.12 6.70 -10.74
C SER A 51 -18.60 6.71 -12.18
N ASP A 52 -17.27 6.69 -12.35
CA ASP A 52 -16.63 6.61 -13.66
C ASP A 52 -16.60 5.15 -14.15
N PHE A 53 -17.60 4.78 -14.94
CA PHE A 53 -17.75 3.44 -15.49
C PHE A 53 -17.29 3.41 -16.95
N ALA A 54 -16.33 2.53 -17.26
CA ALA A 54 -15.99 2.20 -18.63
C ALA A 54 -17.09 1.36 -19.27
N SER A 55 -17.56 1.77 -20.46
CA SER A 55 -18.50 0.97 -21.25
C SER A 55 -17.81 -0.23 -21.90
N GLU A 56 -18.58 -1.28 -22.22
CA GLU A 56 -18.05 -2.45 -22.95
C GLU A 56 -17.42 -2.04 -24.28
N ASP A 57 -18.07 -1.14 -25.02
CA ASP A 57 -17.55 -0.64 -26.30
C ASP A 57 -16.21 0.09 -26.16
N GLU A 58 -16.05 0.92 -25.11
CA GLU A 58 -14.78 1.60 -24.82
C GLU A 58 -13.67 0.59 -24.47
N LEU A 59 -13.99 -0.40 -23.62
CA LEU A 59 -13.07 -1.48 -23.26
C LEU A 59 -12.62 -2.27 -24.49
N MET A 60 -13.58 -2.66 -25.33
CA MET A 60 -13.31 -3.46 -26.52
C MET A 60 -12.55 -2.68 -27.59
N ALA A 61 -12.70 -1.35 -27.66
CA ALA A 61 -11.89 -0.50 -28.53
C ALA A 61 -10.41 -0.50 -28.10
N LYS A 62 -10.12 -0.36 -26.80
CA LYS A 62 -8.74 -0.36 -26.27
C LYS A 62 -8.05 -1.72 -26.39
N LEU A 63 -8.81 -2.82 -26.32
CA LEU A 63 -8.25 -4.18 -26.45
C LEU A 63 -7.91 -4.58 -27.88
N LYS A 64 -8.49 -3.92 -28.89
CA LYS A 64 -8.29 -4.28 -30.30
C LYS A 64 -7.07 -3.64 -30.97
N GLY A 65 -6.41 -2.68 -30.31
CA GLY A 65 -5.23 -1.98 -30.82
C GLY A 65 -5.57 -0.85 -31.77
#